data_AF-A0A1Y1XBK2-F1
#
_entry.id   AF-A0A1Y1XBK2-F1
#
_cell.length_a   1.000
_cell.length_b   1.000
_cell.length_c   1.000
_cell.angle_alpha   90.00
_cell.angle_beta   90.00
_cell.angle_gamma   90.00
#
_symmetry.space_group_name_H-M   'P 1'
#
loop_
_entity.id
_entity.type
_entity.pdbx_description
1 polymer ?
#
loop_
_entity_poly.entity_id
_entity_poly.type
_entity_poly.pdbx_seq_one_letter_code
_entity_poly.pdbx_strand_id
1 'polypeptide(L)'
;PVYIPRDGEINAWDNPDIVRAIKATGRKQIVMAGIVTDICVTFPALSAVQEGYDVFAVIDASETFNQGVRDVAVAIMVQGGV
;
A
#
# COMPACT_ATOMS: atom_id res chain seq x y z
N PRO A 1 2.34 15.86 -10.04
CA PRO A 1 1.58 14.64 -9.65
C PRO A 1 1.54 13.65 -10.83
N VAL A 2 1.92 12.39 -10.61
CA VAL A 2 1.79 11.33 -11.61
C VAL A 2 0.47 10.61 -11.35
N TYR A 3 -0.37 10.47 -12.37
CA TYR A 3 -1.64 9.73 -12.29
C TYR A 3 -1.54 8.48 -13.16
N ILE A 4 -1.85 7.32 -12.58
CA ILE A 4 -1.76 6.01 -13.24
C ILE A 4 -3.06 5.26 -12.95
N PRO A 5 -4.01 5.24 -13.90
CA PRO A 5 -5.20 4.41 -13.76
C PRO A 5 -4.80 2.93 -13.86
N ARG A 6 -5.54 2.07 -13.15
CA ARG A 6 -5.39 0.62 -13.22
C ARG A 6 -6.55 0.07 -14.03
N ASP A 7 -6.27 -0.90 -14.90
CA ASP A 7 -7.26 -1.47 -15.83
C ASP A 7 -8.00 -2.69 -15.24
N GLY A 8 -7.56 -3.17 -14.07
CA GLY A 8 -8.25 -4.22 -13.33
C GLY A 8 -7.50 -4.75 -12.11
N GLU A 9 -6.25 -4.34 -11.90
CA GLU A 9 -5.44 -4.82 -10.78
C GLU A 9 -6.02 -4.33 -9.45
N ILE A 10 -6.23 -5.25 -8.52
CA ILE A 10 -6.67 -4.92 -7.15
C ILE A 10 -5.50 -4.46 -6.29
N ASN A 11 -4.35 -5.11 -6.39
CA ASN A 11 -3.10 -4.66 -5.78
C ASN A 11 -2.42 -3.66 -6.72
N ALA A 12 -2.09 -2.47 -6.24
CA ALA A 12 -1.41 -1.46 -7.06
C ALA A 12 0.01 -1.90 -7.47
N TRP A 13 0.61 -2.82 -6.71
CA TRP A 13 1.93 -3.35 -6.99
C TRP A 13 1.98 -4.33 -8.18
N ASP A 14 0.83 -4.86 -8.60
CA ASP A 14 0.74 -5.71 -9.80
C ASP A 14 0.76 -4.88 -11.10
N ASN A 15 0.56 -3.56 -11.00
CA ASN A 15 0.65 -2.65 -12.13
C ASN A 15 2.12 -2.20 -12.33
N PRO A 16 2.78 -2.60 -13.43
CA PRO A 16 4.19 -2.32 -13.63
C PRO A 16 4.47 -0.82 -13.84
N ASP A 17 3.49 -0.03 -14.26
CA ASP A 17 3.66 1.41 -14.46
C ASP A 17 3.74 2.13 -13.11
N ILE A 18 2.95 1.70 -12.13
CA ILE A 18 3.02 2.17 -10.74
C ILE A 18 4.39 1.83 -10.14
N VAL A 19 4.83 0.58 -10.23
CA VAL A 19 6.13 0.15 -9.68
C VAL A 19 7.28 0.90 -10.34
N ARG A 20 7.24 1.11 -11.67
CA ARG A 20 8.25 1.93 -12.37
C ARG A 20 8.23 3.38 -11.91
N ALA A 21 7.06 3.98 -11.75
CA ALA A 21 6.94 5.36 -11.27
C ALA A 21 7.51 5.51 -9.84
N ILE A 22 7.24 4.56 -8.95
CA ILE A 22 7.80 4.54 -7.59
C ILE A 22 9.33 4.38 -7.64
N LYS A 23 9.85 3.42 -8.42
CA LYS A 23 11.30 3.22 -8.60
C LYS A 23 12.00 4.47 -9.15
N ALA A 24 11.37 5.17 -10.09
CA ALA A 24 11.90 6.41 -10.65
C ALA A 24 12.02 7.56 -9.64
N THR A 25 11.31 7.50 -8.51
CA THR A 25 11.48 8.50 -7.43
C THR A 25 12.83 8.39 -6.72
N GLY A 26 13.50 7.23 -6.79
CA GLY A 26 14.74 6.94 -6.06
C GLY A 26 14.59 6.92 -4.54
N ARG A 27 13.35 6.87 -4.01
CA ARG A 27 13.08 6.87 -2.57
C ARG A 27 12.98 5.43 -2.03
N LYS A 28 13.63 5.16 -0.90
CA LYS A 28 13.52 3.89 -0.16
C LYS A 28 12.28 3.84 0.75
N GLN A 29 11.87 4.99 1.26
CA GLN A 29 10.72 5.12 2.15
C GLN A 29 9.45 5.44 1.36
N ILE A 30 8.37 4.72 1.65
CA ILE A 30 7.04 4.93 1.04
C ILE A 30 6.06 5.28 2.15
N VAL A 31 5.43 6.45 2.04
CA VAL A 31 4.27 6.82 2.86
C VAL A 31 3.02 6.45 2.07
N MET A 32 2.19 5.57 2.63
CA MET A 32 1.04 4.98 1.93
C MET A 32 -0.26 5.29 2.66
N ALA A 33 -1.26 5.78 1.91
CA ALA A 33 -2.62 6.00 2.38
C ALA A 33 -3.60 5.66 1.25
N GLY A 34 -4.81 5.20 1.60
CA GLY A 34 -5.81 4.83 0.60
C GLY A 34 -7.03 4.14 1.18
N ILE A 35 -7.97 3.77 0.29
CA ILE A 35 -9.22 3.09 0.64
C ILE A 35 -9.44 1.92 -0.34
N VAL A 36 -9.81 0.72 0.10
CA VAL A 36 -10.01 0.32 1.51
C VAL A 36 -8.70 -0.14 2.18
N THR A 37 -8.58 0.06 3.50
CA THR A 37 -7.36 -0.26 4.28
C THR A 37 -6.90 -1.71 4.09
N ASP A 38 -7.81 -2.67 4.20
CA ASP A 38 -7.55 -4.11 4.21
C ASP A 38 -7.12 -4.69 2.84
N ILE A 39 -7.28 -3.92 1.76
CA ILE A 39 -6.97 -4.38 0.40
C ILE A 39 -6.03 -3.38 -0.30
N CYS A 40 -6.53 -2.19 -0.62
CA CYS A 40 -5.82 -1.22 -1.45
C CYS A 40 -4.63 -0.56 -0.73
N VAL A 41 -4.54 -0.68 0.59
CA VAL A 41 -3.37 -0.24 1.37
C VAL A 41 -2.53 -1.44 1.79
N THR A 42 -3.12 -2.45 2.43
CA THR A 42 -2.39 -3.63 2.91
C THR A 42 -1.64 -4.35 1.79
N PHE A 43 -2.26 -4.63 0.63
CA PHE A 43 -1.60 -5.44 -0.41
C PHE A 43 -0.36 -4.76 -1.00
N PRO A 44 -0.44 -3.50 -1.50
CA PRO A 44 0.75 -2.85 -2.02
C PRO A 44 1.79 -2.57 -0.94
N ALA A 45 1.39 -2.34 0.32
CA ALA A 45 2.34 -2.17 1.42
C ALA A 45 3.18 -3.44 1.64
N LEU A 46 2.54 -4.61 1.70
CA LEU A 46 3.24 -5.89 1.87
C LEU A 46 4.14 -6.22 0.66
N SER A 47 3.65 -6.00 -0.57
CA SER A 47 4.46 -6.20 -1.77
C SER A 47 5.69 -5.28 -1.80
N ALA A 48 5.53 -4.02 -1.41
CA ALA A 48 6.63 -3.07 -1.31
C ALA A 48 7.67 -3.50 -0.26
N VAL A 49 7.25 -3.97 0.92
CA VAL A 49 8.17 -4.51 1.93
C VAL A 49 8.93 -5.73 1.39
N GLN A 50 8.26 -6.63 0.66
CA GLN A 50 8.92 -7.78 0.01
C GLN A 50 9.98 -7.37 -1.02
N GLU A 51 9.80 -6.22 -1.69
CA GLU A 51 10.82 -5.62 -2.57
C GLU A 51 11.89 -4.80 -1.85
N GLY A 52 11.85 -4.73 -0.51
CA GLY A 52 12.87 -4.07 0.31
C GLY A 52 12.65 -2.57 0.56
N TYR A 53 11.44 -2.06 0.34
CA TYR A 53 11.07 -0.70 0.72
C TYR A 53 10.73 -0.61 2.22
N ASP A 54 10.98 0.55 2.81
CA ASP A 54 10.51 0.87 4.17
C ASP A 54 9.13 1.56 4.03
N VAL A 55 8.06 0.87 4.41
CA VAL A 55 6.69 1.37 4.21
C VAL A 55 6.14 1.94 5.51
N PHE A 56 5.41 3.05 5.42
CA PHE A 56 4.71 3.69 6.52
C PHE A 56 3.25 3.87 6.12
N ALA A 57 2.35 3.08 6.69
CA ALA A 57 0.92 3.19 6.44
C ALA A 57 0.27 4.28 7.31
N VAL A 58 -0.47 5.20 6.70
CA VAL A 58 -1.15 6.30 7.37
C VAL A 58 -2.58 5.89 7.70
N ILE A 59 -2.77 5.33 8.90
CA ILE A 59 -4.02 4.67 9.31
C ILE A 59 -5.19 5.65 9.48
N ASP A 60 -4.93 6.88 9.95
CA ASP A 60 -5.95 7.93 10.08
C ASP A 60 -6.34 8.57 8.73
N ALA A 61 -5.56 8.33 7.68
CA ALA A 61 -5.87 8.68 6.29
C ALA A 61 -6.31 7.48 5.44
N SER A 62 -6.59 6.33 6.07
CA SER A 62 -7.01 5.10 5.39
C SER A 62 -8.26 4.52 6.06
N GLU A 63 -9.30 4.27 5.28
CA GLU A 63 -10.60 3.83 5.81
C GLU A 63 -11.04 2.47 5.26
N THR A 64 -11.85 1.76 6.03
CA THR A 64 -12.45 0.46 5.67
C THR A 64 -13.83 0.35 6.35
N PHE A 65 -14.53 -0.76 6.11
CA PHE A 65 -15.94 -0.95 6.43
C PHE A 65 -16.29 -0.86 7.92
N ASN A 66 -15.38 -1.28 8.81
CA ASN A 66 -15.58 -1.21 10.25
C ASN A 66 -14.24 -1.35 11.00
N GLN A 67 -14.27 -1.08 12.31
CA GLN A 67 -13.09 -1.16 13.16
C GLN A 67 -12.47 -2.56 13.23
N GLY A 68 -13.27 -3.64 13.27
CA GLY A 68 -12.73 -5.00 13.32
C GLY A 68 -11.88 -5.34 12.08
N VAL A 69 -12.33 -4.93 10.89
CA VAL A 69 -11.57 -5.08 9.65
C VAL A 69 -10.29 -4.25 9.68
N ARG A 70 -10.38 -2.99 10.16
CA ARG A 70 -9.21 -2.11 10.31
C ARG A 70 -8.16 -2.71 11.22
N ASP A 71 -8.57 -3.21 12.39
CA ASP A 71 -7.65 -3.72 13.41
C ASP A 71 -6.92 -4.98 12.91
N VAL A 72 -7.62 -5.86 12.17
CA VAL A 72 -7.00 -7.03 11.53
C VAL A 72 -6.04 -6.62 10.41
N ALA A 73 -6.42 -5.67 9.56
CA ALA A 73 -5.56 -5.17 8.50
C ALA A 73 -4.26 -4.53 9.04
N VAL A 74 -4.37 -3.76 10.13
CA VAL A 74 -3.21 -3.19 10.83
C VAL A 74 -2.34 -4.29 11.42
N ALA A 75 -2.92 -5.31 12.06
CA ALA A 75 -2.16 -6.43 12.60
C ALA A 75 -1.38 -7.18 11.50
N ILE A 76 -1.99 -7.40 10.34
CA ILE A 76 -1.34 -8.02 9.17
C ILE A 76 -0.17 -7.16 8.68
N MET A 77 -0.38 -5.84 8.54
CA MET A 77 0.66 -4.90 8.12
C MET A 77 1.85 -4.88 9.09
N VAL A 78 1.60 -4.78 10.40
CA VAL A 78 2.64 -4.81 11.44
C VAL A 78 3.42 -6.12 11.40
N GLN A 79 2.74 -7.27 11.26
CA GLN A 79 3.40 -8.58 11.12
C GLN A 79 4.23 -8.68 9.84
N GLY A 80 3.80 -7.99 8.77
CA GLY A 80 4.47 -7.92 7.49
C GLY A 80 5.62 -6.91 7.42
N GLY A 81 5.90 -6.17 8.50
CA GLY A 81 7.00 -5.21 8.55
C GLY A 81 6.67 -3.82 8.02
N VAL A 82 5.39 -3.46 8.00
CA VAL A 82 4.87 -2.11 7.69
C VAL A 82 4.63 -1.32 8.98
#